data_AF-A0A7C9IYA9-F1
#
_entry.id   AF-A0A7C9IYA9-F1
#
_cell.length_a   1.000
_cell.length_b   1.000
_cell.length_c   1.000
_cell.angle_alpha   90.00
_cell.angle_beta   90.00
_cell.angle_gamma   90.00
#
_symmetry.space_group_name_H-M   'P 1'
#
loop_
_entity.id
_entity.type
_entity.pdbx_description
1 polymer ?
#
loop_
_entity_poly.entity_id
_entity_poly.type
_entity_poly.pdbx_seq_one_letter_code
_entity_poly.pdbx_strand_id
1 'polypeptide(L)'
;MSSITYSERIKIETFCELGLTNIQMAERLKRSPSTISYELSRCQPYQAELAQANAESKRARCGRKTKLNAKLKQIILNHLRLSWSPEVIAHELKLATKSIYNWLYQGKFEFSLSDLPEHGLRQRRNLDQRSKYNQSLGRSIDQRPIVINQRNRIGDFEIDTVVGPRGHSKAALLT
;
A
#
# COMPACT_ATOMS: atom_id res chain seq x y z
N MET A 1 8.55 9.05 -20.78
CA MET A 1 7.97 9.69 -21.99
C MET A 1 7.26 10.97 -21.57
N SER A 2 7.69 12.14 -22.05
CA SER A 2 7.04 13.41 -21.76
C SER A 2 5.74 13.54 -22.57
N SER A 3 4.59 13.71 -21.91
CA SER A 3 3.33 13.95 -22.61
C SER A 3 3.37 15.29 -23.34
N ILE A 4 2.76 15.36 -24.52
CA ILE A 4 2.52 16.64 -25.21
C ILE A 4 1.60 17.50 -24.33
N THR A 5 2.02 18.73 -24.09
CA THR A 5 1.29 19.75 -23.32
C THR A 5 0.22 20.44 -24.19
N TYR A 6 -0.74 21.10 -23.55
CA TYR A 6 -1.77 21.85 -24.29
C TYR A 6 -1.17 22.95 -25.18
N SER A 7 -0.16 23.66 -24.69
CA SER A 7 0.55 24.68 -25.47
C SER A 7 1.23 24.12 -26.73
N GLU A 8 1.76 22.90 -26.66
CA GLU A 8 2.32 22.22 -27.82
C GLU A 8 1.22 21.78 -28.79
N ARG A 9 0.04 21.37 -28.30
CA ARG A 9 -1.10 21.03 -29.16
C ARG A 9 -1.59 22.22 -29.99
N ILE A 10 -1.69 23.40 -29.37
CA ILE A 10 -2.04 24.65 -30.07
C ILE A 10 -1.01 24.95 -31.18
N LYS A 11 0.29 24.80 -30.89
CA LYS A 11 1.34 24.97 -31.90
C LYS A 11 1.19 23.99 -33.06
N ILE A 12 0.91 22.72 -32.77
CA ILE A 12 0.68 21.70 -33.81
C ILE A 12 -0.52 22.08 -34.69
N GLU A 13 -1.60 22.58 -34.10
CA GLU A 13 -2.79 23.06 -34.85
C GLU A 13 -2.41 24.20 -35.80
N THR A 14 -1.72 25.24 -35.31
CA THR A 14 -1.22 26.32 -36.18
C THR A 14 -0.27 25.81 -37.26
N PHE A 15 0.53 24.77 -36.99
CA PHE A 15 1.44 24.20 -37.98
C PHE A 15 0.72 23.40 -39.07
N CYS A 16 -0.39 22.74 -38.72
CA CYS A 16 -1.25 22.07 -39.68
C CYS A 16 -1.91 23.09 -40.62
N GLU A 17 -2.39 24.22 -40.09
CA GLU A 17 -2.95 25.32 -40.88
C GLU A 17 -1.92 25.93 -41.86
N LEU A 18 -0.66 26.02 -41.42
CA LEU A 18 0.46 26.47 -42.24
C LEU A 18 0.97 25.41 -43.24
N GLY A 19 0.42 24.18 -43.26
CA GLY A 19 0.80 23.12 -44.19
C GLY A 19 2.21 22.53 -43.96
N LEU A 20 2.73 22.62 -42.74
CA LEU A 20 4.06 22.12 -42.41
C LEU A 20 4.12 20.59 -42.41
N THR A 21 5.29 20.02 -42.69
CA THR A 21 5.49 18.57 -42.62
C THR A 21 5.75 18.09 -41.18
N ASN A 22 5.47 16.82 -40.89
CA ASN A 22 5.70 16.24 -39.56
C ASN A 22 7.15 16.40 -39.08
N ILE A 23 8.13 16.37 -39.99
CA ILE A 23 9.55 16.56 -39.66
C ILE A 23 9.80 18.00 -39.20
N GLN A 24 9.29 18.98 -39.93
CA GLN A 24 9.45 20.40 -39.60
C GLN A 24 8.76 20.76 -38.27
N MET A 25 7.58 20.19 -38.00
CA MET A 25 6.91 20.38 -36.72
C MET A 25 7.74 19.77 -35.57
N ALA A 26 8.36 18.62 -35.80
CA ALA A 26 9.13 17.87 -34.81
C ALA A 26 10.41 18.63 -34.41
N GLU A 27 11.12 19.17 -35.39
CA GLU A 27 12.29 20.03 -35.18
C GLU A 27 11.92 21.28 -34.35
N ARG A 28 10.82 21.97 -34.70
CA ARG A 28 10.38 23.18 -33.98
C ARG A 28 9.93 22.91 -32.55
N LEU A 29 9.28 21.76 -32.31
CA LEU A 29 8.82 21.36 -30.96
C LEU A 29 9.89 20.59 -30.18
N LYS A 30 11.05 20.30 -30.78
CA LYS A 30 12.10 19.43 -30.22
C LYS A 30 11.54 18.08 -29.76
N ARG A 31 10.65 17.49 -30.58
CA ARG A 31 10.04 16.17 -30.36
C ARG A 31 10.45 15.21 -31.49
N SER A 32 10.22 13.92 -31.31
CA SER A 32 10.43 12.98 -32.42
C SER A 32 9.29 13.12 -33.46
N PRO A 33 9.57 12.95 -34.77
CA PRO A 33 8.54 12.93 -35.81
C PRO A 33 7.44 11.90 -35.57
N SER A 34 7.81 10.76 -34.96
CA SER A 34 6.87 9.73 -34.53
C SER A 34 5.89 10.24 -33.47
N THR A 35 6.32 11.05 -32.51
CA THR A 35 5.43 11.64 -31.49
C THR A 35 4.38 12.54 -32.13
N ILE A 36 4.75 13.31 -33.16
CA ILE A 36 3.83 14.17 -33.89
C ILE A 36 2.84 13.35 -34.71
N SER A 37 3.30 12.32 -35.42
CA SER A 37 2.42 11.40 -36.14
C SER A 37 1.36 10.76 -35.22
N TYR A 38 1.78 10.29 -34.03
CA TYR A 38 0.86 9.77 -33.02
C TYR A 38 -0.11 10.83 -32.47
N GLU A 39 0.30 12.09 -32.38
CA GLU A 39 -0.58 13.17 -31.96
C GLU A 39 -1.61 13.52 -33.04
N LEU A 40 -1.18 13.65 -34.29
CA LEU A 40 -2.04 13.96 -35.44
C LEU A 40 -3.08 12.86 -35.69
N SER A 41 -2.72 11.60 -35.45
CA SER A 41 -3.68 10.48 -35.56
C SER A 41 -4.79 10.47 -34.49
N ARG A 42 -4.79 11.40 -33.52
CA ARG A 42 -5.83 11.46 -32.48
C ARG A 42 -7.16 12.02 -32.97
N CYS A 43 -7.13 12.96 -33.92
CA CYS A 43 -8.31 13.63 -34.47
C CYS A 43 -8.06 14.10 -35.90
N GLN A 44 -9.11 14.07 -36.73
CA GLN A 44 -9.06 14.51 -38.12
C GLN A 44 -10.38 15.24 -38.45
N PRO A 45 -10.36 16.53 -38.82
CA PRO A 45 -9.21 17.45 -38.85
C PRO A 45 -8.57 17.65 -37.47
N TYR A 46 -7.28 18.01 -37.43
CA TYR A 46 -6.56 18.19 -36.17
C TYR A 46 -7.00 19.49 -35.48
N GLN A 47 -7.51 19.36 -34.25
CA GLN A 47 -7.90 20.48 -33.39
C GLN A 47 -7.31 20.27 -31.99
N ALA A 48 -6.66 21.29 -31.45
CA ALA A 48 -5.92 21.16 -30.18
C ALA A 48 -6.87 20.86 -29.00
N GLU A 49 -8.03 21.50 -28.96
CA GLU A 49 -9.05 21.30 -27.93
C GLU A 49 -9.57 19.86 -27.92
N LEU A 50 -9.92 19.32 -29.09
CA LEU A 50 -10.39 17.93 -29.21
C LEU A 50 -9.29 16.92 -28.85
N ALA A 51 -8.06 17.16 -29.28
CA ALA A 51 -6.92 16.30 -28.94
C ALA A 51 -6.66 16.28 -27.43
N GLN A 52 -6.76 17.44 -26.77
CA GLN A 52 -6.64 17.58 -25.33
C GLN A 52 -7.77 16.85 -24.59
N ALA A 53 -9.03 17.08 -24.96
CA ALA A 53 -10.19 16.42 -24.37
C ALA A 53 -10.11 14.88 -24.51
N ASN A 54 -9.64 14.39 -25.66
CA ASN A 54 -9.40 12.96 -25.90
C ASN A 54 -8.27 12.43 -24.98
N ALA A 55 -7.16 13.16 -24.85
CA ALA A 55 -6.06 12.78 -23.97
C ALA A 55 -6.50 12.72 -22.49
N GLU A 56 -7.28 13.70 -22.02
CA GLU A 56 -7.85 13.73 -20.66
C GLU A 56 -8.83 12.59 -20.44
N SER A 57 -9.74 12.35 -21.38
CA SER A 57 -10.69 11.24 -21.33
C SER A 57 -10.02 9.86 -21.31
N LYS A 58 -8.93 9.69 -22.06
CA LYS A 58 -8.11 8.46 -22.01
C LYS A 58 -7.37 8.36 -20.68
N ARG A 59 -6.77 9.45 -20.20
CA ARG A 59 -6.05 9.49 -18.92
C ARG A 59 -6.96 9.21 -17.72
N ALA A 60 -8.19 9.70 -17.73
CA ALA A 60 -9.20 9.41 -16.70
C ALA A 60 -9.60 7.92 -16.67
N ARG A 61 -9.50 7.22 -17.81
CA ARG A 61 -9.75 5.78 -17.94
C ARG A 61 -8.51 4.93 -17.65
N CYS A 62 -7.33 5.54 -17.53
CA CYS A 62 -6.10 4.83 -17.17
C CYS A 62 -6.12 4.43 -15.69
N GLY A 63 -5.41 3.35 -15.37
CA GLY A 63 -5.25 2.85 -14.02
C GLY A 63 -6.22 1.71 -13.65
N ARG A 64 -6.14 1.29 -12.40
CA ARG A 64 -6.89 0.14 -11.90
C ARG A 64 -8.35 0.51 -11.69
N LYS A 65 -9.25 -0.16 -12.41
CA LYS A 65 -10.70 -0.02 -12.20
C LYS A 65 -11.08 -0.44 -10.78
N THR A 66 -11.97 0.32 -10.15
CA THR A 66 -12.47 -0.01 -8.81
C THR A 66 -13.42 -1.20 -8.87
N LYS A 67 -13.35 -2.10 -7.89
CA LYS A 67 -14.31 -3.20 -7.73
C LYS A 67 -15.71 -2.73 -7.28
N LEU A 68 -15.86 -1.46 -6.91
CA LEU A 68 -17.11 -0.87 -6.45
C LEU A 68 -18.12 -0.80 -7.60
N ASN A 69 -19.14 -1.65 -7.53
CA ASN A 69 -20.31 -1.61 -8.42
C ASN A 69 -21.48 -0.90 -7.71
N ALA A 70 -22.48 -0.41 -8.45
CA ALA A 70 -23.64 0.29 -7.88
C ALA A 70 -24.42 -0.59 -6.88
N LYS A 71 -24.67 -1.86 -7.23
CA LYS A 71 -25.30 -2.84 -6.33
C LYS A 71 -24.48 -3.08 -5.06
N LEU A 72 -23.15 -3.23 -5.21
CA LEU A 72 -22.23 -3.44 -4.09
C LEU A 72 -22.18 -2.20 -3.19
N LYS A 73 -22.21 -0.99 -3.78
CA LYS A 73 -22.29 0.28 -3.05
C LYS A 73 -23.54 0.32 -2.18
N GLN A 74 -24.70 -0.03 -2.71
CA GLN A 74 -25.95 -0.06 -1.97
C GLN A 74 -25.94 -1.08 -0.82
N ILE A 75 -25.44 -2.29 -1.06
CA ILE A 75 -25.32 -3.31 -0.02
C ILE A 75 -24.46 -2.80 1.13
N ILE A 76 -23.26 -2.29 0.83
CA ILE A 76 -22.37 -1.73 1.86
C ILE A 76 -23.04 -0.59 2.63
N LEU A 77 -23.73 0.33 1.95
CA LEU A 77 -24.45 1.43 2.59
C LEU A 77 -25.55 0.93 3.53
N ASN A 78 -26.28 -0.11 3.15
CA ASN A 78 -27.32 -0.69 4.00
C ASN A 78 -26.71 -1.30 5.27
N HIS A 79 -25.63 -2.07 5.17
CA HIS A 79 -24.95 -2.61 6.36
C HIS A 79 -24.35 -1.51 7.24
N LEU A 80 -23.77 -0.46 6.65
CA LEU A 80 -23.26 0.69 7.42
C LEU A 80 -24.38 1.39 8.20
N ARG A 81 -25.57 1.57 7.59
CA ARG A 81 -26.75 2.13 8.28
C ARG A 81 -27.26 1.25 9.41
N LEU A 82 -27.06 -0.06 9.33
CA LEU A 82 -27.33 -1.00 10.42
C LEU A 82 -26.24 -1.02 11.50
N SER A 83 -25.30 -0.07 11.47
CA SER A 83 -24.18 0.05 12.42
C SER A 83 -23.21 -1.14 12.37
N TRP A 84 -23.05 -1.80 11.22
CA TRP A 84 -22.04 -2.84 11.05
C TRP A 84 -20.64 -2.24 10.90
N SER A 85 -19.64 -2.87 11.53
CA SER A 85 -18.24 -2.47 11.34
C SER A 85 -17.77 -2.77 9.90
N PRO A 86 -16.96 -1.89 9.28
CA PRO A 86 -16.35 -2.13 7.97
C PRO A 86 -15.59 -3.46 7.89
N GLU A 87 -15.07 -3.96 9.00
CA GLU A 87 -14.39 -5.26 9.05
C GLU A 87 -15.35 -6.44 8.84
N VAL A 88 -16.53 -6.38 9.47
CA VAL A 88 -17.58 -7.39 9.33
C VAL A 88 -18.11 -7.40 7.90
N ILE A 89 -18.40 -6.22 7.36
CA ILE A 89 -18.89 -6.06 5.98
C ILE A 89 -17.85 -6.61 4.99
N ALA A 90 -16.56 -6.31 5.20
CA ALA A 90 -15.50 -6.83 4.36
C ALA A 90 -15.41 -8.35 4.42
N HIS A 91 -15.54 -8.94 5.62
CA HIS A 91 -15.54 -10.39 5.78
C HIS A 91 -16.72 -11.05 5.05
N GLU A 92 -17.94 -10.54 5.23
CA GLU A 92 -19.15 -11.08 4.58
C GLU A 92 -19.06 -10.99 3.05
N LEU A 93 -18.64 -9.84 2.52
CA LEU A 93 -18.53 -9.60 1.08
C LEU A 93 -17.22 -10.14 0.47
N LYS A 94 -16.36 -10.81 1.27
CA LYS A 94 -15.04 -11.30 0.86
C LYS A 94 -14.17 -10.20 0.21
N LEU A 95 -14.22 -9.01 0.77
CA LEU A 95 -13.43 -7.85 0.36
C LEU A 95 -12.29 -7.58 1.34
N ALA A 96 -11.30 -6.80 0.91
CA ALA A 96 -10.30 -6.27 1.82
C ALA A 96 -10.90 -5.10 2.62
N THR A 97 -10.75 -5.11 3.94
CA THR A 97 -11.19 -4.01 4.85
C THR A 97 -10.73 -2.65 4.36
N LYS A 98 -9.45 -2.56 3.95
CA LYS A 98 -8.83 -1.35 3.40
C LYS A 98 -9.54 -0.80 2.16
N SER A 99 -10.21 -1.64 1.37
CA SER A 99 -10.96 -1.17 0.20
C SER A 99 -12.19 -0.37 0.61
N ILE A 100 -12.92 -0.79 1.65
CA ILE A 100 -14.09 -0.08 2.18
C ILE A 100 -13.67 1.27 2.75
N TYR A 101 -12.63 1.28 3.59
CA TYR A 101 -12.08 2.54 4.12
C TYR A 101 -11.61 3.49 3.02
N ASN A 102 -10.87 3.00 2.02
CA ASN A 102 -10.41 3.83 0.90
C ASN A 102 -11.60 4.48 0.15
N TRP A 103 -12.69 3.75 -0.05
CA TRP A 103 -13.89 4.30 -0.70
C TRP A 103 -14.62 5.32 0.16
N LEU A 104 -14.65 5.14 1.48
CA LEU A 104 -15.16 6.13 2.43
C LEU A 104 -14.30 7.41 2.41
N TYR A 105 -12.97 7.29 2.49
CA TYR A 105 -12.06 8.45 2.41
C TYR A 105 -12.17 9.20 1.08
N GLN A 106 -12.44 8.50 -0.02
CA GLN A 106 -12.66 9.10 -1.33
C GLN A 106 -14.05 9.76 -1.48
N GLY A 107 -14.91 9.71 -0.46
CA GLY A 107 -16.26 10.25 -0.53
C GLY A 107 -17.18 9.51 -1.52
N LYS A 108 -16.90 8.23 -1.82
CA LYS A 108 -17.72 7.46 -2.75
C LYS A 108 -19.07 7.03 -2.15
N PHE A 109 -19.20 7.15 -0.84
CA PHE A 109 -20.39 6.83 -0.07
C PHE A 109 -20.96 8.10 0.55
N GLU A 110 -22.28 8.21 0.59
CA GLU A 110 -23.01 9.24 1.33
C GLU A 110 -23.11 8.82 2.81
N PHE A 111 -21.95 8.57 3.44
CA PHE A 111 -21.85 8.15 4.83
C PHE A 111 -20.58 8.75 5.42
N SER A 112 -20.67 9.40 6.58
CA SER A 112 -19.51 10.04 7.18
C SER A 112 -18.70 9.01 7.98
N LEU A 113 -17.38 9.20 8.04
CA LEU A 113 -16.51 8.35 8.87
C LEU A 113 -16.83 8.48 10.37
N SER A 114 -17.39 9.62 10.77
CA SER A 114 -17.80 9.90 12.14
C SER A 114 -18.98 9.04 12.58
N ASP A 115 -19.81 8.59 11.65
CA ASP A 115 -20.98 7.76 11.95
C ASP A 115 -20.64 6.27 12.08
N LEU A 116 -19.36 5.90 11.91
CA LEU A 116 -18.92 4.52 12.11
C LEU A 116 -18.93 4.14 13.60
N PRO A 117 -19.24 2.88 13.95
CA PRO A 117 -19.33 2.42 15.35
C PRO A 117 -18.06 2.67 16.19
N GLU A 118 -16.89 2.68 15.55
CA GLU A 118 -15.60 2.92 16.22
C GLU A 118 -15.01 4.31 15.91
N HIS A 119 -15.73 5.17 15.17
CA HIS A 119 -15.25 6.49 14.72
C HIS A 119 -13.87 6.46 14.02
N GLY A 120 -13.48 5.31 13.45
CA GLY A 120 -12.14 5.11 12.87
C GLY A 120 -10.99 4.98 13.89
N LEU A 121 -11.29 4.78 15.18
CA LEU A 121 -10.30 4.55 16.22
C LEU A 121 -9.64 3.18 16.05
N ARG A 122 -8.37 3.19 15.69
CA ARG A 122 -7.59 1.96 15.52
C ARG A 122 -7.07 1.48 16.87
N GLN A 123 -7.67 0.45 17.45
CA GLN A 123 -7.14 -0.16 18.66
C GLN A 123 -5.77 -0.80 18.37
N ARG A 124 -4.72 -0.32 19.03
CA ARG A 124 -3.39 -0.92 18.93
C ARG A 124 -3.40 -2.23 19.72
N ARG A 125 -2.89 -3.30 19.11
CA ARG A 125 -2.67 -4.56 19.83
C ARG A 125 -1.61 -4.30 20.91
N ASN A 126 -1.91 -4.67 22.14
CA ASN A 126 -0.94 -4.58 23.24
C ASN A 126 0.31 -5.38 22.87
N LEU A 127 1.49 -4.77 23.02
CA LEU A 127 2.77 -5.47 22.85
C LEU A 127 2.87 -6.55 23.92
N ASP A 128 3.22 -7.77 23.51
CA ASP A 128 3.34 -8.91 24.41
C ASP A 128 4.52 -8.68 25.38
N GLN A 129 4.22 -8.33 26.63
CA GLN A 129 5.22 -7.96 27.63
C GLN A 129 5.87 -9.18 28.30
N ARG A 130 5.49 -10.42 27.90
CA ARG A 130 6.04 -11.67 28.47
C ARG A 130 7.56 -11.79 28.40
N SER A 131 8.23 -11.05 27.51
CA SER A 131 9.70 -11.03 27.41
C SER A 131 10.38 -10.26 28.56
N LYS A 132 9.67 -9.37 29.26
CA LYS A 132 10.26 -8.49 30.28
C LYS A 132 10.32 -9.11 31.68
N TYR A 133 9.51 -10.11 31.96
CA TYR A 133 9.45 -10.75 33.27
C TYR A 133 10.13 -12.12 33.20
N ASN A 134 11.15 -12.28 34.05
CA ASN A 134 11.69 -13.55 34.53
C ASN A 134 12.80 -14.18 33.68
N GLN A 135 14.03 -13.74 33.92
CA GLN A 135 15.19 -14.61 34.04
C GLN A 135 16.20 -13.90 34.94
N SER A 136 16.01 -13.97 36.26
CA SER A 136 17.15 -13.82 37.15
C SER A 136 18.12 -14.92 36.77
N LEU A 137 19.21 -14.57 36.09
CA LEU A 137 20.34 -15.48 35.88
C LEU A 137 20.74 -15.94 37.28
N GLY A 138 20.55 -17.21 37.60
CA GLY A 138 20.77 -17.75 38.94
C GLY A 138 22.22 -17.61 39.40
N ARG A 139 22.60 -18.32 40.48
CA ARG A 139 24.00 -18.35 40.91
C ARG A 139 24.88 -18.98 39.82
N SER A 140 26.09 -18.44 39.62
CA SER A 140 27.05 -19.02 38.67
C SER A 140 27.43 -20.44 39.09
N ILE A 141 27.71 -21.30 38.11
CA ILE A 141 28.22 -22.66 38.35
C ILE A 141 29.54 -22.64 39.14
N ASP A 142 30.33 -21.56 39.02
CA ASP A 142 31.59 -21.40 39.74
C ASP A 142 31.40 -21.29 41.26
N GLN A 143 30.20 -20.89 41.71
CA GLN A 143 29.88 -20.73 43.13
C GLN A 143 29.42 -22.04 43.78
N ARG A 144 29.51 -23.17 43.08
CA ARG A 144 29.00 -24.45 43.59
C ARG A 144 29.91 -25.06 44.66
N PRO A 145 29.34 -25.73 45.69
CA PRO A 145 30.11 -26.51 46.65
C PRO A 145 30.91 -27.64 46.01
N ILE A 146 32.15 -27.85 46.47
CA ILE A 146 33.08 -28.88 45.94
C ILE A 146 32.51 -30.29 46.07
N VAL A 147 31.67 -30.55 47.06
CA VAL A 147 31.00 -31.85 47.29
C VAL A 147 30.20 -32.31 46.06
N ILE A 148 29.65 -31.36 45.28
CA ILE A 148 28.86 -31.65 44.06
C ILE A 148 29.71 -32.33 42.98
N ASN A 149 31.02 -32.07 42.93
CA ASN A 149 31.92 -32.72 41.96
C ASN A 149 31.97 -34.25 42.12
N GLN A 150 31.61 -34.78 43.31
CA GLN A 150 31.64 -36.21 43.59
C GLN A 150 30.45 -36.96 42.95
N ARG A 151 29.37 -36.26 42.57
CA ARG A 151 28.17 -36.83 41.89
C ARG A 151 27.56 -38.04 42.58
N ASN A 152 27.67 -38.12 43.91
CA ASN A 152 27.26 -39.28 44.70
C ASN A 152 25.79 -39.23 45.14
N ARG A 153 25.10 -38.10 44.96
CA ARG A 153 23.68 -37.92 45.30
C ARG A 153 22.86 -37.45 44.10
N ILE A 154 21.59 -37.83 44.11
CA ILE A 154 20.61 -37.34 43.15
C ILE A 154 20.47 -35.81 43.34
N GLY A 155 20.65 -35.05 42.25
CA GLY A 155 20.62 -33.59 42.25
C GLY A 155 21.97 -32.90 42.05
N ASP A 156 23.09 -33.64 42.00
CA ASP A 156 24.42 -33.09 41.69
C ASP A 156 24.69 -32.94 40.17
N PHE A 157 23.72 -33.31 39.32
CA PHE A 157 23.82 -33.18 37.87
C PHE A 157 23.23 -31.83 37.43
N GLU A 158 24.11 -30.94 36.98
CA GLU A 158 23.77 -29.67 36.34
C GLU A 158 24.03 -29.78 34.83
N ILE A 159 23.25 -29.05 34.02
CA ILE A 159 23.41 -29.01 32.57
C ILE A 159 24.00 -27.67 32.15
N ASP A 160 25.01 -27.69 31.29
CA ASP A 160 25.64 -26.46 30.80
C ASP A 160 24.68 -25.70 29.88
N THR A 161 24.53 -24.41 30.13
CA THR A 161 23.85 -23.50 29.21
C THR A 161 24.87 -22.78 28.34
N VAL A 162 24.62 -22.70 27.04
CA VAL A 162 25.49 -21.97 26.10
C VAL A 162 24.87 -20.62 25.78
N VAL A 163 25.69 -19.57 25.68
CA VAL A 163 25.27 -18.25 25.19
C VAL A 163 25.50 -18.19 23.68
N GLY A 164 24.44 -17.90 22.94
CA GLY A 164 24.51 -17.80 21.49
C GLY A 164 25.32 -16.58 20.99
N PRO A 165 25.77 -16.60 19.72
CA PRO A 165 26.69 -15.61 19.14
C PRO A 165 26.13 -14.19 19.00
N ARG A 166 24.83 -13.97 19.23
CA ARG A 166 24.21 -12.64 19.28
C ARG A 166 24.36 -12.02 20.67
N GLY A 167 25.61 -11.93 21.11
CA GLY A 167 26.05 -11.57 22.46
C GLY A 167 25.10 -10.62 23.20
N HIS A 168 24.85 -10.95 24.47
CA HIS A 168 24.16 -10.19 25.52
C HIS A 168 22.74 -10.64 25.94
N SER A 169 22.10 -11.65 25.36
CA SER A 169 20.82 -12.09 25.95
C SER A 169 20.48 -13.56 25.75
N LYS A 170 20.53 -14.27 26.89
CA LYS A 170 19.88 -15.54 27.25
C LYS A 170 20.74 -16.79 27.03
N ALA A 171 21.02 -17.44 28.15
CA ALA A 171 21.54 -18.79 28.25
C ALA A 171 20.49 -19.77 27.68
N ALA A 172 20.91 -20.66 26.77
CA ALA A 172 20.05 -21.66 26.16
C ALA A 172 20.58 -23.07 26.45
N LEU A 173 19.67 -24.03 26.61
CA LEU A 173 19.99 -25.45 26.61
C LEU A 173 20.01 -25.94 25.17
N LEU A 174 21.12 -26.56 24.77
CA LEU A 174 21.20 -27.27 23.50
C LEU A 174 20.83 -28.72 23.76
N THR A 175 19.68 -29.14 23.24
CA THR A 175 19.18 -30.53 23.27
C THR A 175 19.32 -31.17 21.91
#